data_AF-A0A958TBB6-F1
#
_entry.id   AF-A0A958TBB6-F1
#
_cell.length_a   1.000
_cell.length_b   1.000
_cell.length_c   1.000
_cell.angle_alpha   90.00
_cell.angle_beta   90.00
_cell.angle_gamma   90.00
#
_symmetry.space_group_name_H-M   'P 1'
#
loop_
_entity.id
_entity.type
_entity.pdbx_description
1 polymer ?
#
loop_
_entity_poly.entity_id
_entity_poly.type
_entity_poly.pdbx_seq_one_letter_code
_entity_poly.pdbx_strand_id
1 'polypeptide(L)'
;MDLLYFRILKNNKMLRYLIAFFLLVLLASCGKNDDGKVNDNNPYLTAPIVNLNLNLNLPEYNPLQFPGNYLILSQQGIKGIVVYNVNNSLYTAFDLSDPNHLPSNCSKMTLEGIIATCECGDGNKYDIVTGQHQSNQQSYPMLAYRVLRNGNTVSITN
;
A
#
# COMPACT_ATOMS: atom_id res chain seq x y z
N MET A 1 33.19 -7.74 -39.14
CA MET A 1 31.82 -7.34 -38.71
C MET A 1 31.21 -6.58 -39.87
N ASP A 2 30.71 -7.37 -40.82
CA ASP A 2 30.88 -7.10 -42.24
C ASP A 2 29.63 -6.54 -42.92
N LEU A 3 29.87 -5.75 -43.99
CA LEU A 3 28.89 -5.17 -44.92
C LEU A 3 27.87 -6.20 -45.49
N LEU A 4 28.15 -7.49 -45.39
CA LEU A 4 27.24 -8.60 -45.69
C LEU A 4 26.02 -8.65 -44.75
N TYR A 5 26.18 -8.35 -43.46
CA TYR A 5 25.10 -8.35 -42.48
C TYR A 5 24.06 -7.27 -42.78
N PHE A 6 24.54 -6.07 -43.17
CA PHE A 6 23.68 -4.96 -43.58
C PHE A 6 22.92 -5.24 -44.89
N ARG A 7 23.49 -6.03 -45.81
CA ARG A 7 22.82 -6.42 -47.07
C ARG A 7 21.70 -7.45 -46.84
N ILE A 8 21.87 -8.40 -45.93
CA ILE A 8 20.84 -9.42 -45.61
C ILE A 8 19.61 -8.78 -44.95
N LEU A 9 19.81 -7.80 -44.05
CA LEU A 9 18.72 -7.00 -43.48
C LEU A 9 17.97 -6.15 -44.53
N LYS A 10 18.64 -5.76 -45.63
CA LYS A 10 18.08 -4.84 -46.62
C LYS A 10 17.14 -5.52 -47.64
N ASN A 11 17.29 -6.80 -47.96
CA ASN A 11 16.50 -7.42 -49.06
C ASN A 11 15.45 -8.46 -48.64
N ASN A 12 15.42 -8.88 -47.37
CA ASN A 12 14.47 -9.89 -46.92
C ASN A 12 13.22 -9.22 -46.32
N LYS A 13 12.21 -9.00 -47.16
CA LYS A 13 10.90 -8.43 -46.73
C LYS A 13 10.33 -9.16 -45.51
N MET A 14 10.50 -10.49 -45.44
CA MET A 14 10.09 -11.33 -44.31
C MET A 14 10.81 -10.97 -43.00
N LEU A 15 12.11 -10.67 -43.03
CA LEU A 15 12.88 -10.29 -41.84
C LEU A 15 12.45 -8.92 -41.29
N ARG A 16 12.06 -8.00 -42.17
CA ARG A 16 11.50 -6.69 -41.77
C ARG A 16 10.14 -6.84 -41.08
N TYR A 17 9.27 -7.73 -41.58
CA TYR A 17 7.99 -8.02 -40.92
C TYR A 17 8.18 -8.71 -39.57
N LEU A 18 9.16 -9.60 -39.43
CA LEU A 18 9.48 -10.25 -38.15
C LEU A 18 10.03 -9.25 -37.12
N ILE A 19 10.91 -8.33 -37.53
CA ILE A 19 11.41 -7.27 -36.65
C ILE A 19 10.28 -6.31 -36.24
N ALA A 20 9.40 -5.94 -37.17
CA ALA A 20 8.25 -5.08 -36.88
C ALA A 20 7.24 -5.76 -35.92
N PHE A 21 6.99 -7.07 -36.10
CA PHE A 21 6.14 -7.85 -35.20
C PHE A 21 6.76 -7.96 -33.80
N PHE A 22 8.07 -8.20 -33.70
CA PHE A 22 8.78 -8.24 -32.42
C PHE A 22 8.74 -6.89 -31.69
N LEU A 23 8.93 -5.77 -32.41
CA LEU A 23 8.78 -4.42 -31.86
C LEU A 23 7.33 -4.12 -31.41
N LEU A 24 6.32 -4.63 -32.13
CA LEU A 24 4.91 -4.49 -31.76
C LEU A 24 4.58 -5.24 -30.46
N VAL A 25 5.15 -6.44 -30.27
CA VAL A 25 4.99 -7.25 -29.05
C VAL A 25 5.65 -6.57 -27.84
N LEU A 26 6.79 -5.89 -28.04
CA LEU A 26 7.46 -5.15 -26.96
C LEU A 26 6.63 -3.93 -26.47
N LEU A 27 5.82 -3.32 -27.32
CA LEU A 27 4.93 -2.21 -26.95
C LEU A 27 3.64 -2.67 -26.26
N ALA A 28 3.32 -3.96 -26.28
CA ALA A 28 2.14 -4.52 -25.62
C ALA A 28 2.35 -4.82 -24.12
N SER A 29 3.58 -4.69 -23.60
CA SER A 29 3.87 -4.87 -22.18
C SER A 29 3.69 -3.56 -21.40
N CYS A 30 2.49 -2.99 -21.44
CA CYS A 30 2.08 -2.00 -20.43
C CYS A 30 1.36 -2.76 -19.31
N GLY A 31 2.13 -3.29 -18.36
CA GLY A 31 1.57 -3.80 -17.11
C GLY A 31 0.89 -2.64 -16.37
N LYS A 32 -0.29 -2.88 -15.81
CA LYS A 32 -0.90 -1.94 -14.87
C LYS A 32 -0.05 -1.95 -13.61
N ASN A 33 0.49 -0.80 -13.25
CA ASN A 33 1.19 -0.61 -12.00
C ASN A 33 0.11 -0.51 -10.91
N ASP A 34 -0.27 -1.63 -10.31
CA ASP A 34 -1.32 -1.69 -9.27
C ASP A 34 -0.79 -1.25 -7.89
N ASP A 35 0.25 -0.41 -7.84
CA ASP A 35 0.95 -0.02 -6.60
C ASP A 35 0.25 1.08 -5.78
N GLY A 36 -1.09 1.18 -5.83
CA GLY A 36 -1.77 2.23 -5.06
C GLY A 36 -3.28 2.22 -4.93
N LYS A 37 -3.99 1.19 -5.41
CA LYS A 37 -5.47 1.21 -5.51
C LYS A 37 -6.17 0.10 -4.74
N VAL A 38 -5.56 -0.38 -3.65
CA VAL A 38 -6.12 -1.49 -2.86
C VAL A 38 -7.50 -1.17 -2.28
N ASN A 39 -7.88 0.12 -2.17
CA ASN A 39 -9.15 0.55 -1.57
C ASN A 39 -10.10 1.35 -2.48
N ASP A 40 -9.78 1.57 -3.75
CA ASP A 40 -10.58 2.45 -4.64
C ASP A 40 -12.01 1.93 -4.90
N ASN A 41 -12.28 0.64 -4.62
CA ASN A 41 -13.59 0.02 -4.82
C ASN A 41 -14.20 -0.52 -3.53
N ASN A 42 -13.72 -0.12 -2.35
CA ASN A 42 -14.33 -0.53 -1.09
C ASN A 42 -15.65 0.24 -0.87
N PRO A 43 -16.83 -0.41 -0.86
CA PRO A 43 -18.12 0.26 -0.71
C PRO A 43 -18.39 0.75 0.72
N TYR A 44 -17.63 0.28 1.71
CA TYR A 44 -17.82 0.60 3.12
C TYR A 44 -17.07 1.85 3.56
N LEU A 45 -15.87 2.08 3.00
CA LEU A 45 -14.98 3.15 3.42
C LEU A 45 -14.76 4.17 2.30
N THR A 46 -14.92 5.45 2.63
CA THR A 46 -14.46 6.57 1.80
C THR A 46 -13.19 7.13 2.41
N ALA A 47 -12.06 7.02 1.72
CA ALA A 47 -10.77 7.46 2.24
C ALA A 47 -10.76 9.00 2.42
N PRO A 48 -10.56 9.52 3.65
CA PRO A 48 -10.41 10.96 3.87
C PRO A 48 -9.06 11.44 3.35
N ILE A 49 -8.94 12.73 3.02
CA ILE A 49 -7.64 13.33 2.65
C ILE A 49 -6.74 13.34 3.88
N VAL A 50 -5.55 12.75 3.75
CA VAL A 50 -4.52 12.71 4.79
C VAL A 50 -3.22 13.29 4.23
N ASN A 51 -2.62 14.21 4.97
CA ASN A 51 -1.30 14.77 4.68
C ASN A 51 -0.62 15.15 6.00
N LEU A 52 0.18 14.23 6.53
CA LEU A 52 0.79 14.34 7.86
C LEU A 52 2.30 14.23 7.75
N ASN A 53 3.01 14.99 8.58
CA ASN A 53 4.46 14.89 8.74
C ASN A 53 4.79 14.72 10.22
N LEU A 54 5.23 13.53 10.59
CA LEU A 54 5.58 13.18 11.96
C LEU A 54 7.09 13.38 12.14
N ASN A 55 7.48 14.27 13.05
CA ASN A 55 8.89 14.53 13.36
C ASN A 55 9.35 13.62 14.50
N LEU A 56 10.11 12.58 14.20
CA LEU A 56 10.57 11.58 15.16
C LEU A 56 11.41 12.15 16.31
N ASN A 57 11.91 13.39 16.22
CA ASN A 57 12.58 14.07 17.33
C ASN A 57 11.62 14.53 18.44
N LEU A 58 10.31 14.58 18.18
CA LEU A 58 9.32 14.95 19.18
C LEU A 58 8.94 13.74 20.04
N PRO A 59 8.81 13.90 21.37
CA PRO A 59 8.50 12.79 22.28
C PRO A 59 7.23 12.01 21.94
N GLU A 60 6.21 12.67 21.38
CA GLU A 60 4.94 12.06 20.98
C GLU A 60 5.10 10.98 19.89
N TYR A 61 6.17 11.04 19.09
CA TYR A 61 6.47 10.06 18.03
C TYR A 61 7.57 9.08 18.42
N ASN A 62 8.04 9.10 19.68
CA ASN A 62 9.08 8.20 20.16
C ASN A 62 8.81 6.70 19.90
N PRO A 63 7.56 6.18 20.00
CA PRO A 63 7.30 4.78 19.65
C PRO A 63 7.75 4.42 18.23
N LEU A 64 7.67 5.35 17.28
CA LEU A 64 8.05 5.14 15.88
C LEU A 64 9.56 5.13 15.64
N GLN A 65 10.39 5.38 16.66
CA GLN A 65 11.85 5.27 16.54
C GLN A 65 12.37 3.84 16.71
N PHE A 66 11.55 2.92 17.24
CA PHE A 66 11.96 1.55 17.54
C PHE A 66 11.14 0.55 16.72
N PRO A 67 11.78 -0.33 15.94
CA PRO A 67 11.09 -1.37 15.17
C PRO A 67 10.22 -2.25 16.08
N GLY A 68 9.07 -2.66 15.59
CA GLY A 68 8.10 -3.46 16.34
C GLY A 68 7.07 -2.65 17.12
N ASN A 69 7.28 -1.34 17.29
CA ASN A 69 6.33 -0.44 17.95
C ASN A 69 5.40 0.25 16.94
N TYR A 70 4.28 0.75 17.46
CA TYR A 70 3.31 1.54 16.72
C TYR A 70 2.91 2.80 17.47
N LEU A 71 2.28 3.73 16.74
CA LEU A 71 1.59 4.89 17.27
C LEU A 71 0.20 4.99 16.65
N ILE A 72 -0.80 5.33 17.47
CA ILE A 72 -2.16 5.62 16.99
C ILE A 72 -2.37 7.13 16.94
N LEU A 73 -2.70 7.64 15.76
CA LEU A 73 -3.12 9.02 15.53
C LEU A 73 -4.65 9.09 15.56
N SER A 74 -5.23 9.16 16.77
CA SER A 74 -6.69 9.04 16.99
C SER A 74 -7.55 10.08 16.27
N GLN A 75 -7.00 11.25 15.96
CA GLN A 75 -7.72 12.38 15.33
C GLN A 75 -7.57 12.40 13.79
N GLN A 76 -6.99 11.36 13.20
CA GLN A 76 -6.68 11.27 11.77
C GLN A 76 -7.42 10.07 11.17
N GLY A 77 -7.66 10.09 9.86
CA GLY A 77 -8.40 9.04 9.19
C GLY A 77 -9.88 9.02 9.58
N ILE A 78 -10.52 7.86 9.47
CA ILE A 78 -11.94 7.64 9.77
C ILE A 78 -12.14 7.36 11.26
N LYS A 79 -11.37 6.41 11.82
CA LYS A 79 -11.45 6.01 13.25
C LYS A 79 -10.11 6.09 13.99
N GLY A 80 -9.10 6.70 13.36
CA GLY A 80 -7.71 6.74 13.81
C GLY A 80 -6.79 6.03 12.80
N ILE A 81 -5.57 6.51 12.66
CA ILE A 81 -4.54 5.85 11.84
C ILE A 81 -3.53 5.17 12.77
N VAL A 82 -3.30 3.87 12.59
CA VAL A 82 -2.16 3.19 13.19
C VAL A 82 -0.96 3.31 12.28
N VAL A 83 0.17 3.73 12.82
CA VAL A 83 1.47 3.79 12.13
C VAL A 83 2.40 2.80 12.81
N TYR A 84 2.93 1.83 12.07
CA TYR A 84 3.79 0.78 12.59
C TYR A 84 5.20 0.89 12.00
N ASN A 85 6.22 0.75 12.85
CA ASN A 85 7.62 0.76 12.42
C ASN A 85 8.10 -0.66 12.15
N VAL A 86 8.30 -1.01 10.88
CA VAL A 86 8.77 -2.34 10.50
C VAL A 86 10.27 -2.50 10.75
N ASN A 87 11.09 -1.56 10.28
CA ASN A 87 12.56 -1.68 10.38
C ASN A 87 13.35 -0.35 10.26
N ASN A 88 12.85 0.74 10.84
CA ASN A 88 13.43 2.10 10.79
C ASN A 88 13.58 2.70 9.39
N SER A 89 13.36 1.95 8.33
CA SER A 89 13.31 2.46 6.94
C SER A 89 11.92 2.24 6.33
N LEU A 90 11.28 1.13 6.70
CA LEU A 90 9.93 0.77 6.28
C LEU A 90 8.93 1.00 7.43
N TYR A 91 7.82 1.62 7.08
CA TYR A 91 6.69 1.91 7.95
C TYR A 91 5.40 1.56 7.21
N THR A 92 4.39 1.15 7.96
CA THR A 92 3.03 0.98 7.45
C THR A 92 2.08 1.91 8.17
N ALA A 93 1.03 2.33 7.47
CA ALA A 93 -0.03 3.13 8.05
C ALA A 93 -1.39 2.66 7.53
N PHE A 94 -2.30 2.37 8.46
CA PHE A 94 -3.64 1.87 8.15
C PHE A 94 -4.71 2.57 9.00
N ASP A 95 -5.91 2.73 8.45
CA ASP A 95 -7.07 3.18 9.21
C ASP A 95 -7.55 2.10 10.16
N LEU A 96 -7.98 2.50 11.35
CA LEU A 96 -8.57 1.61 12.36
C LEU A 96 -10.08 1.44 12.18
N SER A 97 -10.69 1.93 11.10
CA SER A 97 -12.04 1.53 10.71
C SER A 97 -12.01 0.17 10.02
N ASP A 98 -12.82 -0.78 10.48
CA ASP A 98 -12.98 -2.09 9.85
C ASP A 98 -13.38 -1.90 8.36
N PRO A 99 -12.57 -2.40 7.41
CA PRO A 99 -12.81 -2.23 5.99
C PRO A 99 -14.01 -3.01 5.44
N ASN A 100 -14.63 -3.89 6.24
CA ASN A 100 -15.80 -4.68 5.84
C ASN A 100 -17.11 -4.20 6.51
N HIS A 101 -17.08 -3.02 7.15
CA HIS A 101 -18.23 -2.41 7.79
C HIS A 101 -18.32 -0.91 7.53
N LEU A 102 -19.55 -0.40 7.43
CA LEU A 102 -19.76 1.05 7.46
C LEU A 102 -19.26 1.62 8.81
N PRO A 103 -18.60 2.80 8.81
CA PRO A 103 -18.09 3.40 10.03
C PRO A 103 -19.16 3.57 11.10
N SER A 104 -18.98 2.89 12.23
CA SER A 104 -19.89 2.88 13.37
C SER A 104 -19.11 2.81 14.69
N ASN A 105 -19.79 2.67 15.83
CA ASN A 105 -19.09 2.57 17.11
C ASN A 105 -18.33 1.24 17.27
N CYS A 106 -18.90 0.13 16.78
CA CYS A 106 -18.24 -1.18 16.87
C CYS A 106 -17.17 -1.39 15.79
N SER A 107 -17.23 -0.64 14.68
CA SER A 107 -16.29 -0.82 13.56
C SER A 107 -14.92 -0.20 13.82
N LYS A 108 -14.72 0.48 14.95
CA LYS A 108 -13.40 0.93 15.37
C LYS A 108 -12.64 -0.27 15.91
N MET A 109 -11.54 -0.61 15.25
CA MET A 109 -10.69 -1.72 15.66
C MET A 109 -9.82 -1.35 16.86
N THR A 110 -9.61 -2.34 17.73
CA THR A 110 -8.66 -2.26 18.85
C THR A 110 -7.39 -3.07 18.53
N LEU A 111 -6.26 -2.72 19.14
CA LEU A 111 -4.97 -3.36 18.85
C LEU A 111 -4.49 -4.23 20.02
N GLU A 112 -4.07 -5.45 19.69
CA GLU A 112 -3.29 -6.33 20.56
C GLU A 112 -2.03 -6.79 19.80
N GLY A 113 -0.87 -6.25 20.18
CA GLY A 113 0.37 -6.45 19.43
C GLY A 113 0.27 -5.88 18.01
N ILE A 114 0.37 -6.77 17.01
CA ILE A 114 0.24 -6.42 15.59
C ILE A 114 -1.16 -6.70 15.02
N ILE A 115 -2.10 -7.12 15.86
CA ILE A 115 -3.44 -7.54 15.41
C ILE A 115 -4.47 -6.46 15.73
N ALA A 116 -5.17 -6.02 14.70
CA ALA A 116 -6.35 -5.17 14.79
C ALA A 116 -7.62 -6.01 14.79
N THR A 117 -8.46 -5.90 15.83
CA THR A 117 -9.70 -6.67 15.99
C THR A 117 -10.90 -5.75 15.91
N CYS A 118 -11.91 -6.13 15.12
CA CYS A 118 -13.19 -5.42 15.07
C CYS A 118 -14.09 -5.82 16.25
N GLU A 119 -14.79 -4.84 16.82
CA GLU A 119 -15.66 -5.03 17.99
C GLU A 119 -17.13 -5.31 17.60
N CYS A 120 -17.44 -5.47 16.30
CA CYS A 120 -18.81 -5.74 15.83
C CYS A 120 -19.30 -7.19 16.02
N GLY A 121 -18.48 -8.07 16.62
CA GLY A 121 -18.88 -9.43 16.99
C GLY A 121 -18.83 -10.46 15.86
N ASP A 122 -18.35 -10.09 14.68
CA ASP A 122 -18.08 -11.00 13.55
C ASP A 122 -16.68 -11.63 13.59
N GLY A 123 -15.81 -11.11 14.47
CA GLY A 123 -14.47 -11.64 14.69
C GLY A 123 -13.46 -11.24 13.62
N ASN A 124 -13.72 -10.18 12.85
CA ASN A 124 -12.75 -9.68 11.87
C ASN A 124 -11.44 -9.29 12.57
N LYS A 125 -10.33 -9.78 12.02
CA LYS A 125 -8.97 -9.55 12.52
C LYS A 125 -8.03 -9.28 11.37
N TYR A 126 -7.18 -8.28 11.54
CA TYR A 126 -6.25 -7.82 10.52
C TYR A 126 -4.84 -7.67 11.10
N ASP A 127 -3.84 -7.89 10.26
CA ASP A 127 -2.44 -7.69 10.62
C ASP A 127 -2.00 -6.28 10.20
N ILE A 128 -1.53 -5.45 11.14
CA ILE A 128 -1.16 -4.04 10.87
C ILE A 128 0.19 -3.88 10.15
N VAL A 129 0.94 -4.97 9.97
CA VAL A 129 2.18 -4.98 9.19
C VAL A 129 1.87 -5.14 7.71
N THR A 130 0.83 -5.91 7.37
CA THR A 130 0.46 -6.24 5.99
C THR A 130 -0.86 -5.60 5.53
N GLY A 131 -1.70 -5.16 6.46
CA GLY A 131 -3.07 -4.70 6.24
C GLY A 131 -4.07 -5.81 5.92
N GLN A 132 -3.65 -7.08 5.91
CA GLN A 132 -4.47 -8.19 5.44
C GLN A 132 -5.33 -8.77 6.55
N HIS A 133 -6.50 -9.30 6.19
CA HIS A 133 -7.33 -10.07 7.09
C HIS A 133 -6.65 -11.42 7.44
N GLN A 134 -6.67 -11.85 8.71
CA GLN A 134 -5.91 -13.02 9.17
C GLN A 134 -6.40 -14.35 8.59
N SER A 135 -7.71 -14.54 8.47
CA SER A 135 -8.31 -15.81 8.02
C SER A 135 -9.03 -15.75 6.68
N ASN A 136 -9.58 -14.61 6.26
CA ASN A 136 -10.37 -14.47 5.04
C ASN A 136 -9.70 -13.53 4.03
N GLN A 137 -8.99 -14.10 3.06
CA GLN A 137 -8.32 -13.34 1.98
C GLN A 137 -9.29 -12.64 1.01
N GLN A 138 -10.59 -12.96 1.06
CA GLN A 138 -11.61 -12.30 0.24
C GLN A 138 -12.19 -11.04 0.91
N SER A 139 -11.94 -10.85 2.21
CA SER A 139 -12.32 -9.63 2.90
C SER A 139 -11.52 -8.44 2.36
N TYR A 140 -12.13 -7.25 2.36
CA TYR A 140 -11.38 -6.04 2.07
C TYR A 140 -10.22 -5.89 3.07
N PRO A 141 -9.00 -5.59 2.62
CA PRO A 141 -7.88 -5.29 3.51
C PRO A 141 -8.07 -3.91 4.14
N MET A 142 -7.27 -3.61 5.16
CA MET A 142 -7.32 -2.32 5.86
C MET A 142 -7.10 -1.14 4.89
N LEU A 143 -7.74 0.00 5.19
CA LEU A 143 -7.53 1.21 4.42
C LEU A 143 -6.08 1.72 4.61
N ALA A 144 -5.27 1.58 3.57
CA ALA A 144 -3.84 1.91 3.60
C ALA A 144 -3.57 3.37 3.28
N TYR A 145 -2.58 3.95 3.95
CA TYR A 145 -1.99 5.25 3.62
C TYR A 145 -0.55 5.07 3.15
N ARG A 146 -0.11 5.90 2.20
CA ARG A 146 1.28 5.91 1.72
C ARG A 146 2.16 6.50 2.80
N VAL A 147 3.22 5.77 3.18
CA VAL A 147 4.22 6.23 4.14
C VAL A 147 5.57 6.40 3.47
N LEU A 148 6.22 7.54 3.72
CA LEU A 148 7.59 7.81 3.28
C LEU A 148 8.41 8.31 4.47
N ARG A 149 9.58 7.70 4.70
CA ARG A 149 10.55 8.22 5.66
C ARG A 149 11.63 9.02 4.96
N ASN A 150 11.88 10.25 5.43
CA ASN A 150 13.01 11.08 5.02
C ASN A 150 13.73 11.61 6.28
N GLY A 151 14.89 11.05 6.58
CA GLY A 151 15.63 11.35 7.82
C GLY A 151 14.80 11.05 9.06
N ASN A 152 14.46 12.11 9.80
CA ASN A 152 13.67 12.04 11.04
C ASN A 152 12.19 12.40 10.81
N THR A 153 11.75 12.54 9.56
CA THR A 153 10.35 12.79 9.23
C THR A 153 9.71 11.55 8.62
N VAL A 154 8.55 11.15 9.13
CA VAL A 154 7.66 10.14 8.54
C VAL A 154 6.45 10.86 7.98
N SER A 155 6.31 10.87 6.65
CA SER A 155 5.21 11.49 5.92
C SER A 155 4.13 10.46 5.60
N ILE A 156 2.86 10.80 5.83
CA ILE A 156 1.70 9.92 5.60
C ILE A 156 0.71 10.65 4.70
N THR A 157 0.35 10.03 3.58
CA THR A 157 -0.48 10.65 2.52
C THR A 157 -1.42 9.65 1.84
N ASN A 158 -2.44 10.16 1.14
CA ASN A 158 -3.18 9.42 0.11
C ASN A 158 -3.41 10.26 -1.14
#